data_AF-A0A9W4IGX2-F1
#
_entry.id   AF-A0A9W4IGX2-F1
#
_cell.length_a   1.000
_cell.length_b   1.000
_cell.length_c   1.000
_cell.angle_alpha   90.00
_cell.angle_beta   90.00
_cell.angle_gamma   90.00
#
_symmetry.space_group_name_H-M   'P 1'
#
loop_
_entity.id
_entity.type
_entity.pdbx_description
1 polymer ?
#
loop_
_entity_poly.entity_id
_entity_poly.type
_entity_poly.pdbx_seq_one_letter_code
_entity_poly.pdbx_strand_id
1 'polypeptide(L)'
;MNQEQNELTVTLPVKTTWRDAVHAVQATLGDVDKRLVLLPPGTGNRRALREMALRAAQESSQPSSENVLGRPIRTSVDLGTVQPRPPRSEAARERLRQMAKKAANEEFRQPYVSLKAELYEAYLPTVRAEVVLKAVDCEDTDPSHVLEDVKMIFDTGAHCTIITEELLPRSFREYLKDPVHDPYRSSSGLSLQMEASIALTNSPIAIDAIATVVPKVQMPNQLVGILFGQSSCIDRLTLRMIPRPILLAKGEDISEEFWGDIIVEEYVNVDNEIVPL
;
A
#
# COMPACT_ATOMS: atom_id res chain seq x y z
N MET A 1 -2.97 -7.02 -37.35
CA MET A 1 -1.83 -7.42 -38.20
C MET A 1 -0.62 -7.54 -37.29
N ASN A 2 -0.54 -8.66 -36.57
CA ASN A 2 0.53 -8.96 -35.62
C ASN A 2 1.72 -9.45 -36.42
N GLN A 3 2.71 -8.59 -36.60
CA GLN A 3 4.05 -9.04 -36.98
C GLN A 3 4.80 -9.29 -35.68
N GLU A 4 5.34 -10.50 -35.53
CA GLU A 4 6.30 -10.87 -34.51
C GLU A 4 7.40 -9.81 -34.45
N GLN A 5 7.40 -9.00 -33.40
CA GLN A 5 8.50 -8.08 -33.12
C GLN A 5 9.52 -8.85 -32.32
N ASN A 6 10.72 -9.04 -32.86
CA ASN A 6 11.87 -9.43 -32.06
C ASN A 6 12.00 -8.40 -30.92
N GLU A 7 11.94 -8.84 -29.67
CA GLU A 7 12.12 -7.98 -28.51
C GLU A 7 13.51 -7.32 -28.58
N LEU A 8 13.55 -6.01 -28.86
CA LEU A 8 14.78 -5.23 -28.81
C LEU A 8 15.21 -5.10 -27.35
N THR A 9 16.31 -5.76 -27.00
CA THR A 9 16.85 -5.75 -25.64
C THR A 9 18.13 -4.91 -25.59
N VAL A 10 18.21 -4.02 -24.59
CA VAL A 10 19.39 -3.20 -24.31
C VAL A 10 19.93 -3.61 -22.94
N THR A 11 21.19 -4.06 -22.89
CA THR A 11 21.87 -4.38 -21.64
C THR A 11 22.72 -3.20 -21.20
N LEU A 12 22.46 -2.69 -19.99
CA LEU A 12 23.21 -1.56 -19.41
C LEU A 12 23.87 -1.98 -18.08
N PRO A 13 25.07 -1.49 -17.78
CA PRO A 13 25.67 -1.62 -16.46
C PRO A 13 24.81 -0.99 -15.36
N VAL A 14 24.86 -1.56 -14.14
CA VAL A 14 24.11 -1.08 -12.95
C VAL A 14 24.41 0.39 -12.62
N LYS A 15 25.60 0.88 -12.94
CA LYS A 15 25.96 2.30 -12.88
C LYS A 15 26.23 2.82 -14.28
N THR A 16 25.26 3.56 -14.83
CA THR A 16 25.28 4.08 -16.21
C THR A 16 24.87 5.54 -16.20
N THR A 17 25.45 6.36 -17.08
CA THR A 17 25.01 7.75 -17.27
C THR A 17 23.85 7.81 -18.26
N TRP A 18 23.02 8.85 -18.16
CA TRP A 18 21.95 9.09 -19.15
C TRP A 18 22.46 9.11 -20.59
N ARG A 19 23.64 9.69 -20.81
CA ARG A 19 24.26 9.77 -22.14
C ARG A 19 24.56 8.37 -22.69
N ASP A 20 25.16 7.52 -21.87
CA ASP A 20 25.55 6.18 -22.29
C ASP A 20 24.33 5.28 -22.52
N ALA A 21 23.28 5.43 -21.69
CA ALA A 21 22.02 4.74 -21.88
C ALA A 21 21.34 5.12 -23.20
N VAL A 22 21.27 6.42 -23.51
CA VAL A 22 20.67 6.91 -24.77
C VAL A 22 21.45 6.43 -25.98
N HIS A 23 22.79 6.44 -25.92
CA HIS A 23 23.61 5.92 -27.02
C HIS A 23 23.46 4.41 -27.22
N ALA A 24 23.38 3.63 -26.13
CA ALA A 24 23.14 2.20 -26.22
C ALA A 24 21.78 1.89 -26.85
N VAL A 25 20.72 2.61 -26.43
CA VAL A 25 19.38 2.49 -27.02
C VAL A 25 19.41 2.87 -28.51
N GLN A 26 20.07 3.98 -28.87
CA GLN A 26 20.20 4.40 -30.27
C GLN A 26 20.94 3.35 -31.12
N ALA A 27 22.01 2.75 -30.59
CA ALA A 27 22.76 1.71 -31.27
C ALA A 27 21.94 0.44 -31.47
N THR A 28 21.11 0.06 -30.49
CA THR A 28 20.22 -1.12 -30.58
C THR A 28 19.05 -0.89 -31.54
N LEU A 29 18.54 0.34 -31.66
CA LEU A 29 17.44 0.67 -32.58
C LEU A 29 17.85 0.56 -34.05
N GLY A 30 19.13 0.80 -34.39
CA GLY A 30 19.61 0.75 -35.78
C GLY A 30 18.75 1.61 -36.72
N ASP A 31 18.23 0.98 -37.78
CA ASP A 31 17.37 1.63 -38.79
C ASP A 31 15.86 1.60 -38.45
N VAL A 32 15.49 1.17 -37.23
CA VAL A 32 14.07 1.10 -36.81
C VAL A 32 13.54 2.52 -36.54
N ASP A 33 13.03 3.16 -37.59
CA ASP A 33 12.33 4.45 -37.50
C ASP A 33 10.81 4.25 -37.45
N LYS A 34 10.32 3.85 -36.27
CA LYS A 34 8.88 3.76 -35.99
C LYS A 34 8.42 4.98 -35.20
N ARG A 35 7.23 5.48 -35.54
CA ARG A 35 6.61 6.59 -34.79
C ARG A 35 6.38 6.19 -33.34
N LEU A 36 7.10 6.86 -32.45
CA LEU A 36 6.84 6.83 -31.02
C LEU A 36 5.83 7.93 -30.68
N VAL A 37 4.68 7.54 -30.12
CA VAL A 37 3.71 8.49 -29.59
C VAL A 37 4.15 8.83 -28.16
N LEU A 38 4.90 9.92 -28.00
CA LEU A 38 5.39 10.37 -26.69
C LEU A 38 4.24 10.84 -25.78
N LEU A 39 3.18 11.39 -26.38
CA LEU A 39 1.93 11.76 -25.72
C LEU A 39 0.79 11.55 -26.71
N PRO A 40 -0.34 10.93 -26.31
CA PRO A 40 -1.50 10.83 -27.20
C PRO A 40 -1.98 12.23 -27.59
N PRO A 41 -2.46 12.45 -28.83
CA PRO A 41 -3.06 13.73 -29.22
C PRO A 41 -4.16 14.07 -28.22
N GLY A 42 -4.06 15.25 -27.61
CA GLY A 42 -4.90 15.64 -26.50
C GLY A 42 -6.38 15.52 -26.86
N THR A 43 -7.09 14.68 -26.12
CA THR A 43 -8.56 14.63 -26.20
C THR A 43 -9.08 16.02 -25.77
N GLY A 44 -10.17 16.49 -26.39
CA GLY A 44 -10.72 17.85 -26.22
C GLY A 44 -11.13 18.27 -24.80
N ASN A 45 -10.81 17.46 -23.77
CA ASN A 45 -11.18 17.65 -22.37
C ASN A 45 -10.14 18.41 -21.53
N ARG A 46 -9.15 19.08 -22.14
CA ARG A 46 -8.12 19.84 -21.40
C ARG A 46 -8.70 20.86 -20.40
N ARG A 47 -9.84 21.48 -20.74
CA ARG A 47 -10.51 22.43 -19.84
C ARG A 47 -11.13 21.74 -18.63
N ALA A 48 -11.86 20.64 -18.84
CA ALA A 48 -12.44 19.85 -17.75
C ALA A 48 -11.37 19.27 -16.83
N LEU A 49 -10.28 18.73 -17.39
CA LEU A 49 -9.12 18.24 -16.63
C LEU A 49 -8.46 19.37 -15.82
N ARG A 50 -8.34 20.57 -16.39
CA ARG A 50 -7.82 21.74 -15.67
C ARG A 50 -8.74 22.17 -14.53
N GLU A 51 -10.05 22.18 -14.75
CA GLU A 51 -11.03 22.53 -13.71
C GLU A 51 -11.04 21.50 -12.57
N MET A 52 -10.92 20.20 -12.88
CA MET A 52 -10.76 19.13 -11.88
C MET A 52 -9.47 19.30 -11.07
N ALA A 53 -8.34 19.53 -11.74
CA ALA A 53 -7.05 19.76 -11.07
C ALA A 53 -7.07 21.00 -10.15
N LEU A 54 -7.76 22.07 -10.56
CA LEU A 54 -7.91 23.28 -9.74
C LEU A 54 -8.79 23.06 -8.50
N ARG A 55 -9.87 22.28 -8.62
CA ARG A 55 -10.72 21.92 -7.47
C ARG A 55 -9.96 21.07 -6.45
N ALA A 56 -9.24 20.04 -6.91
CA ALA A 56 -8.42 19.20 -6.05
C ALA A 56 -7.32 20.01 -5.31
N ALA A 57 -6.71 20.99 -5.98
CA ALA A 57 -5.75 21.89 -5.37
C ALA A 57 -6.38 22.80 -4.30
N GLN A 58 -7.61 23.28 -4.51
CA GLN A 58 -8.33 24.11 -3.55
C GLN A 58 -8.76 23.31 -2.31
N GLU A 59 -9.25 22.08 -2.50
CA GLU A 59 -9.65 21.17 -1.41
C GLU A 59 -8.45 20.77 -0.54
N SER A 60 -7.29 20.50 -1.15
CA SER A 60 -6.05 20.20 -0.41
C SER A 60 -5.41 21.40 0.30
N SER A 61 -5.82 22.63 -0.04
CA SER A 61 -5.32 23.87 0.58
C SER A 61 -6.10 24.28 1.83
N GLN A 62 -7.22 23.62 2.14
CA GLN A 62 -8.00 23.91 3.34
C GLN A 62 -7.36 23.21 4.56
N PRO A 63 -7.08 23.94 5.65
CA PRO A 63 -6.59 23.32 6.88
C PRO A 63 -7.74 22.57 7.55
N SER A 64 -7.98 21.32 7.16
CA SER A 64 -8.79 20.41 7.96
C SER A 64 -8.01 20.01 9.20
N SER A 65 -8.65 20.06 10.36
CA SER A 65 -8.10 19.60 11.65
C SER A 65 -7.83 18.08 11.69
N GLU A 66 -8.19 17.36 10.64
CA GLU A 66 -7.91 15.95 10.42
C GLU A 66 -7.05 15.82 9.15
N ASN A 67 -5.95 15.06 9.24
CA ASN A 67 -5.07 14.73 8.11
C ASN A 67 -5.79 13.82 7.10
N VAL A 68 -6.79 14.32 6.36
CA VAL A 68 -7.61 13.51 5.45
C VAL A 68 -6.94 13.45 4.07
N LEU A 69 -6.08 12.44 3.86
CA LEU A 69 -5.48 12.15 2.55
C LEU A 69 -6.22 11.04 1.77
N GLY A 70 -7.38 10.59 2.25
CA GLY A 70 -8.15 9.54 1.58
C GLY A 70 -9.65 9.55 1.88
N ARG A 71 -10.43 8.86 1.05
CA ARG A 71 -11.88 8.67 1.20
C ARG A 71 -12.19 7.22 1.52
N PRO A 72 -13.15 6.94 2.42
CA PRO A 72 -13.51 5.58 2.79
C PRO A 72 -14.08 4.81 1.59
N ILE A 73 -13.81 3.52 1.52
CA ILE A 73 -14.57 2.63 0.64
C ILE A 73 -15.98 2.41 1.19
N ARG A 74 -16.92 2.07 0.32
CA ARG A 74 -18.24 1.61 0.73
C ARG A 74 -18.10 0.20 1.30
N THR A 75 -18.54 0.00 2.54
CA THR A 75 -18.58 -1.31 3.20
C THR A 75 -19.70 -1.34 4.23
N SER A 76 -20.37 -2.49 4.35
CA SER A 76 -21.32 -2.80 5.42
C SER A 76 -20.78 -3.88 6.37
N VAL A 77 -19.50 -4.25 6.21
CA VAL A 77 -18.86 -5.31 7.00
C VAL A 77 -18.63 -4.82 8.42
N ASP A 78 -19.10 -5.61 9.39
CA ASP A 78 -18.84 -5.40 10.81
C ASP A 78 -17.70 -6.31 11.29
N LEU A 79 -16.58 -5.71 11.66
CA LEU A 79 -15.40 -6.42 12.16
C LEU A 79 -15.64 -7.12 13.51
N GLY A 80 -16.66 -6.71 14.28
CA GLY A 80 -17.02 -7.38 15.54
C GLY A 80 -17.55 -8.81 15.35
N THR A 81 -17.83 -9.21 14.11
CA THR A 81 -18.36 -10.55 13.78
C THR A 81 -17.30 -11.53 13.25
N VAL A 82 -16.05 -11.07 13.09
CA VAL A 82 -14.94 -11.88 12.58
C VAL A 82 -14.56 -12.94 13.61
N GLN A 83 -14.49 -14.21 13.18
CA GLN A 83 -14.11 -15.29 14.10
C GLN A 83 -12.68 -15.09 14.62
N PRO A 84 -12.42 -15.46 15.89
CA PRO A 84 -11.06 -15.46 16.43
C PRO A 84 -10.14 -16.31 15.55
N ARG A 85 -8.95 -15.77 15.24
CA ARG A 85 -7.97 -16.46 14.43
C ARG A 85 -7.46 -17.71 15.15
N PRO A 86 -7.27 -18.85 14.44
CA PRO A 86 -6.59 -19.98 15.03
C PRO A 86 -5.14 -19.63 15.38
N PRO A 87 -4.54 -20.28 16.38
CA PRO A 87 -3.13 -20.12 16.67
C PRO A 87 -2.27 -20.45 15.45
N ARG A 88 -1.21 -19.66 15.23
CA ARG A 88 -0.29 -19.88 14.09
C ARG A 88 0.49 -21.17 14.25
N SER A 89 0.76 -21.81 13.12
CA SER A 89 1.73 -22.90 13.04
C SER A 89 3.15 -22.38 13.32
N GLU A 90 4.04 -23.25 13.81
CA GLU A 90 5.47 -22.92 13.94
C GLU A 90 6.10 -22.54 12.59
N ALA A 91 5.61 -23.15 11.50
CA ALA A 91 6.05 -22.81 10.15
C ALA A 91 5.65 -21.38 9.75
N ALA A 92 4.43 -20.94 10.09
CA ALA A 92 3.98 -19.57 9.88
C ALA A 92 4.79 -18.57 10.70
N ARG A 93 5.04 -18.88 11.98
CA ARG A 93 5.89 -18.06 12.86
C ARG A 93 7.29 -17.88 12.27
N GLU A 94 7.92 -18.96 11.82
CA GLU A 94 9.24 -18.89 11.20
C GLU A 94 9.23 -18.10 9.88
N ARG A 95 8.20 -18.26 9.04
CA ARG A 95 8.08 -17.46 7.79
C ARG A 95 8.01 -15.97 8.09
N LEU A 96 7.23 -15.56 9.09
CA LEU A 96 7.13 -14.16 9.50
C LEU A 96 8.47 -13.63 10.00
N ARG A 97 9.22 -14.41 10.78
CA ARG A 97 10.60 -14.05 11.18
C ARG A 97 11.50 -13.84 9.98
N GLN A 98 11.45 -14.74 8.99
CA GLN A 98 12.25 -14.61 7.76
C GLN A 98 11.83 -13.39 6.95
N MET A 99 10.53 -13.11 6.83
CA MET A 99 10.01 -11.92 6.17
C MET A 99 10.47 -10.63 6.86
N ALA A 100 10.47 -10.61 8.19
CA ALA A 100 10.94 -9.46 8.96
C ALA A 100 12.46 -9.25 8.84
N LYS A 101 13.26 -10.32 8.91
CA LYS A 101 14.71 -10.24 8.66
C LYS A 101 15.00 -9.75 7.25
N LYS A 102 14.24 -10.22 6.27
CA LYS A 102 14.36 -9.74 4.88
C LYS A 102 14.03 -8.24 4.80
N ALA A 103 12.90 -7.81 5.36
CA ALA A 103 12.50 -6.41 5.38
C ALA A 103 13.52 -5.50 6.10
N ALA A 104 14.15 -5.98 7.18
CA ALA A 104 15.17 -5.24 7.90
C ALA A 104 16.48 -5.06 7.12
N ASN A 105 16.83 -6.04 6.29
CA ASN A 105 18.06 -6.06 5.49
C ASN A 105 17.90 -5.44 4.08
N GLU A 106 16.67 -5.32 3.58
CA GLU A 106 16.39 -4.67 2.31
C GLU A 106 16.53 -3.15 2.45
N GLU A 107 17.15 -2.51 1.44
CA GLU A 107 17.18 -1.06 1.37
C GLU A 107 15.74 -0.55 1.27
N PHE A 108 15.35 0.31 2.22
CA PHE A 108 14.00 0.84 2.27
C PHE A 108 13.72 1.64 1.01
N ARG A 109 12.82 1.10 0.19
CA ARG A 109 12.29 1.79 -0.98
C ARG A 109 11.34 2.85 -0.46
N GLN A 110 11.89 4.05 -0.27
CA GLN A 110 11.12 5.25 0.07
C GLN A 110 9.86 5.27 -0.81
N PRO A 111 8.67 5.52 -0.24
CA PRO A 111 7.45 5.54 -1.01
C PRO A 111 7.55 6.65 -2.06
N TYR A 112 7.77 6.27 -3.32
CA TYR A 112 7.76 7.19 -4.45
C TYR A 112 6.61 6.80 -5.37
N VAL A 113 5.48 7.48 -5.19
CA VAL A 113 5.11 8.69 -5.94
C VAL A 113 4.38 9.56 -4.90
N SER A 114 4.55 10.88 -4.91
CA SER A 114 3.66 11.77 -4.14
C SER A 114 2.25 11.26 -4.34
N LEU A 115 1.54 10.88 -3.27
CA LEU A 115 0.19 10.33 -3.30
C LEU A 115 -0.77 11.33 -3.98
N LYS A 116 -0.66 11.43 -5.30
CA LYS A 116 -1.57 12.11 -6.19
C LYS A 116 -2.42 10.98 -6.67
N ALA A 117 -3.52 10.79 -5.97
CA ALA A 117 -4.62 10.07 -6.54
C ALA A 117 -4.85 10.63 -7.97
N GLU A 118 -5.10 9.74 -8.92
CA GLU A 118 -5.09 10.08 -10.35
C GLU A 118 -5.95 11.31 -10.64
N LEU A 119 -5.75 12.02 -11.76
CA LEU A 119 -6.49 13.27 -12.07
C LEU A 119 -8.03 13.18 -11.97
N TYR A 120 -8.60 11.97 -11.94
CA TYR A 120 -10.02 11.68 -11.75
C TYR A 120 -10.45 11.43 -10.29
N GLU A 121 -9.50 11.05 -9.42
CA GLU A 121 -9.72 10.77 -8.01
C GLU A 121 -8.77 11.65 -7.21
N ALA A 122 -9.28 12.66 -6.50
CA ALA A 122 -8.41 13.51 -5.69
C ALA A 122 -7.93 12.86 -4.38
N TYR A 123 -8.38 11.62 -4.09
CA TYR A 123 -8.22 10.96 -2.79
C TYR A 123 -7.89 9.48 -2.97
N LEU A 124 -7.05 8.93 -2.09
CA LEU A 124 -6.81 7.49 -2.01
C LEU A 124 -7.92 6.75 -1.26
N PRO A 125 -8.14 5.46 -1.53
CA PRO A 125 -9.08 4.67 -0.74
C PRO A 125 -8.58 4.49 0.69
N THR A 126 -9.51 4.56 1.65
CA THR A 126 -9.26 4.15 3.04
C THR A 126 -10.15 2.98 3.42
N VAL A 127 -9.56 2.05 4.19
CA VAL A 127 -10.23 0.86 4.72
C VAL A 127 -10.22 0.92 6.25
N ARG A 128 -11.28 0.39 6.87
CA ARG A 128 -11.35 0.22 8.33
C ARG A 128 -10.71 -1.10 8.73
N ALA A 129 -9.98 -1.10 9.83
CA ALA A 129 -9.37 -2.30 10.36
C ALA A 129 -9.29 -2.29 11.89
N GLU A 130 -9.17 -3.49 12.44
CA GLU A 130 -8.60 -3.72 13.76
C GLU A 130 -7.20 -4.30 13.57
N VAL A 131 -6.19 -3.70 14.20
CA VAL A 131 -4.80 -4.11 14.01
C VAL A 131 -4.15 -4.43 15.35
N VAL A 132 -3.64 -5.66 15.48
CA VAL A 132 -2.81 -6.08 16.61
C VAL A 132 -1.35 -6.05 16.19
N LEU A 133 -0.54 -5.35 16.95
CA LEU A 133 0.90 -5.21 16.75
C LEU A 133 1.67 -5.95 17.82
N LYS A 134 2.66 -6.74 17.39
CA LYS A 134 3.55 -7.51 18.25
C LYS A 134 4.99 -7.43 17.76
N ALA A 135 5.94 -7.61 18.68
CA ALA A 135 7.32 -7.87 18.27
C ALA A 135 7.39 -9.20 17.49
N VAL A 136 8.35 -9.34 16.58
CA VAL A 136 8.42 -10.50 15.67
C VAL A 136 8.70 -11.83 16.40
N ASP A 137 9.54 -11.80 17.44
CA ASP A 137 9.86 -12.95 18.29
C ASP A 137 9.07 -12.93 19.61
N CYS A 138 7.87 -12.35 19.61
CA CYS A 138 7.08 -12.28 20.84
C CYS A 138 6.58 -13.67 21.27
N GLU A 139 6.68 -13.95 22.56
CA GLU A 139 5.90 -14.98 23.23
C GLU A 139 4.50 -14.43 23.56
N ASP A 140 3.53 -15.31 23.84
CA ASP A 140 2.14 -14.90 24.13
C ASP A 140 2.03 -14.01 25.40
N THR A 141 3.06 -14.02 26.25
CA THR A 141 3.16 -13.17 27.44
C THR A 141 3.71 -11.77 27.16
N ASP A 142 4.27 -11.55 25.98
CA ASP A 142 4.93 -10.29 25.65
C ASP A 142 3.91 -9.18 25.34
N PRO A 143 4.31 -7.91 25.50
CA PRO A 143 3.45 -6.78 25.16
C PRO A 143 2.95 -6.84 23.72
N SER A 144 1.65 -6.62 23.56
CA SER A 144 1.01 -6.34 22.28
C SER A 144 0.26 -5.01 22.36
N HIS A 145 0.00 -4.41 21.19
CA HIS A 145 -0.79 -3.19 21.11
C HIS A 145 -1.90 -3.34 20.07
N VAL A 146 -3.13 -3.01 20.47
CA VAL A 146 -4.31 -3.05 19.60
C VAL A 146 -4.66 -1.63 19.16
N LEU A 147 -4.80 -1.45 17.85
CA LEU A 147 -5.36 -0.27 17.21
C LEU A 147 -6.78 -0.62 16.78
N GLU A 148 -7.75 -0.23 17.60
CA GLU A 148 -9.18 -0.45 17.36
C GLU A 148 -9.72 0.57 16.34
N ASP A 149 -10.58 0.10 15.42
CA ASP A 149 -11.25 0.91 14.39
C ASP A 149 -10.33 1.90 13.64
N VAL A 150 -9.12 1.46 13.32
CA VAL A 150 -8.12 2.28 12.65
C VAL A 150 -8.44 2.40 11.15
N LYS A 151 -8.31 3.63 10.62
CA LYS A 151 -8.38 3.88 9.18
C LYS A 151 -6.99 3.72 8.58
N MET A 152 -6.86 2.86 7.59
CA MET A 152 -5.62 2.66 6.83
C MET A 152 -5.80 3.18 5.40
N ILE A 153 -4.79 3.84 4.86
CA ILE A 153 -4.75 4.18 3.44
C ILE A 153 -4.39 2.91 2.67
N PHE A 154 -5.26 2.49 1.76
CA PHE A 154 -5.02 1.35 0.89
C PHE A 154 -4.13 1.81 -0.26
N ASP A 155 -2.82 1.57 -0.15
CA ASP A 155 -1.80 2.18 -1.00
C ASP A 155 -1.06 1.12 -1.81
N THR A 156 -1.51 0.90 -3.03
CA THR A 156 -0.82 0.01 -3.99
C THR A 156 0.53 0.58 -4.44
N GLY A 157 0.85 1.85 -4.17
CA GLY A 157 2.17 2.45 -4.41
C GLY A 157 3.17 2.21 -3.27
N ALA A 158 2.70 1.85 -2.07
CA ALA A 158 3.55 1.54 -0.94
C ALA A 158 4.14 0.12 -1.08
N HIS A 159 5.47 0.02 -1.06
CA HIS A 159 6.17 -1.27 -1.19
C HIS A 159 5.86 -2.24 -0.03
N CYS A 160 5.69 -1.71 1.19
CA CYS A 160 5.33 -2.47 2.37
C CYS A 160 4.35 -1.68 3.22
N THR A 161 3.72 -2.34 4.20
CA THR A 161 2.87 -1.65 5.17
C THR A 161 3.73 -0.85 6.14
N ILE A 162 3.42 0.44 6.28
CA ILE A 162 4.15 1.38 7.13
C ILE A 162 3.20 1.95 8.18
N ILE A 163 3.63 1.93 9.43
CA ILE A 163 2.88 2.44 10.58
C ILE A 163 3.67 3.60 11.19
N THR A 164 3.03 4.74 11.38
CA THR A 164 3.69 5.85 12.06
C THR A 164 3.87 5.55 13.56
N GLU A 165 5.06 5.77 14.10
CA GLU A 165 5.41 5.57 15.51
C GLU A 165 4.46 6.31 16.47
N GLU A 166 3.94 7.46 16.07
CA GLU A 166 2.99 8.27 16.84
C GLU A 166 1.66 7.56 17.14
N LEU A 167 1.31 6.49 16.42
CA LEU A 167 0.16 5.65 16.75
C LEU A 167 0.43 4.74 17.97
N LEU A 168 1.69 4.54 18.35
CA LEU A 168 2.07 3.60 19.39
C LEU A 168 2.13 4.27 20.78
N PRO A 169 1.57 3.63 21.82
CA PRO A 169 1.66 4.14 23.17
C PRO A 169 3.11 4.15 23.64
N ARG A 170 3.43 5.08 24.54
CA ARG A 170 4.80 5.27 25.02
C ARG A 170 5.40 4.00 25.61
N SER A 171 4.62 3.22 26.37
CA SER A 171 5.07 1.96 26.98
C SER A 171 5.50 0.94 25.93
N PHE A 172 4.72 0.78 24.87
CA PHE A 172 5.06 -0.14 23.78
C PHE A 172 6.31 0.35 23.01
N ARG A 173 6.43 1.66 22.77
CA ARG A 173 7.64 2.24 22.16
C ARG A 173 8.88 2.06 23.01
N GLU A 174 8.76 2.13 24.34
CA GLU A 174 9.87 1.86 25.26
C GLU A 174 10.26 0.37 25.25
N TYR A 175 9.28 -0.54 25.22
CA TYR A 175 9.52 -1.97 25.02
C TYR A 175 10.30 -2.26 23.72
N LEU A 176 9.89 -1.65 22.60
CA LEU A 176 10.52 -1.84 21.29
C LEU A 176 11.95 -1.30 21.16
N LYS A 177 12.49 -0.62 22.19
CA LYS A 177 13.89 -0.18 22.24
C LYS A 177 14.83 -1.25 22.77
N ASP A 178 14.31 -2.35 23.32
CA ASP A 178 15.14 -3.44 23.80
C ASP A 178 16.00 -4.02 22.66
N PRO A 179 17.32 -4.24 22.87
CA PRO A 179 18.22 -4.80 21.87
C PRO A 179 17.79 -6.16 21.31
N VAL A 180 16.93 -6.92 22.01
CA VAL A 180 16.39 -8.18 21.50
C VAL A 180 15.65 -8.00 20.16
N HIS A 181 15.15 -6.79 19.86
CA HIS A 181 14.46 -6.47 18.61
C HIS A 181 15.38 -5.98 17.49
N ASP A 182 16.68 -5.76 17.75
CA ASP A 182 17.62 -5.25 16.77
C ASP A 182 17.79 -6.10 15.50
N PRO A 183 17.63 -7.45 15.52
CA PRO A 183 17.60 -8.25 14.28
C PRO A 183 16.52 -7.83 13.27
N TYR A 184 15.50 -7.09 13.70
CA TYR A 184 14.37 -6.62 12.90
C TYR A 184 14.41 -5.11 12.65
N ARG A 185 15.50 -4.43 13.05
CA ARG A 185 15.67 -2.99 12.92
C ARG A 185 16.48 -2.67 11.66
N SER A 186 15.94 -1.80 10.82
CA SER A 186 16.62 -1.22 9.68
C SER A 186 17.02 0.24 9.96
N SER A 187 17.72 0.86 9.02
CA SER A 187 18.01 2.29 9.07
C SER A 187 16.75 3.18 9.04
N SER A 188 15.62 2.64 8.57
CA SER A 188 14.37 3.39 8.37
C SER A 188 13.37 3.17 9.50
N GLY A 189 13.37 1.99 10.12
CA GLY A 189 12.39 1.65 11.13
C GLY A 189 12.57 0.28 11.75
N LEU A 190 11.60 -0.11 12.58
CA LEU A 190 11.54 -1.44 13.18
C LEU A 190 10.42 -2.25 12.54
N SER A 191 10.73 -3.47 12.08
CA SER A 191 9.73 -4.41 11.60
C SER A 191 9.00 -5.05 12.78
N LEU A 192 7.67 -5.00 12.73
CA LEU A 192 6.76 -5.64 13.67
C LEU A 192 5.87 -6.64 12.96
N GLN A 193 5.42 -7.62 13.74
CA GLN A 193 4.31 -8.44 13.34
C GLN A 193 3.01 -7.63 13.41
N MET A 194 2.22 -7.71 12.34
CA MET A 194 0.90 -7.12 12.22
C MET A 194 -0.15 -8.21 11.99
N GLU A 195 -1.19 -8.22 12.83
CA GLU A 195 -2.41 -9.02 12.66
C GLU A 195 -3.55 -8.06 12.36
N ALA A 196 -3.98 -7.94 11.10
CA ALA A 196 -5.03 -7.01 10.69
C ALA A 196 -6.33 -7.75 10.36
N SER A 197 -7.45 -7.30 10.91
CA SER A 197 -8.80 -7.65 10.46
C SER A 197 -9.34 -6.45 9.68
N ILE A 198 -9.56 -6.58 8.37
CA ILE A 198 -9.82 -5.47 7.46
C ILE A 198 -11.23 -5.61 6.87
N ALA A 199 -12.01 -4.54 6.93
CA ALA A 199 -13.34 -4.49 6.33
C ALA A 199 -13.24 -4.02 4.87
N LEU A 200 -13.27 -4.97 3.93
CA LEU A 200 -13.41 -4.67 2.50
C LEU A 200 -14.89 -4.54 2.12
N THR A 201 -15.18 -4.22 0.85
CA THR A 201 -16.56 -3.96 0.41
C THR A 201 -17.45 -5.18 0.56
N ASN A 202 -16.95 -6.37 0.18
CA ASN A 202 -17.73 -7.59 0.12
C ASN A 202 -17.50 -8.56 1.29
N SER A 203 -16.34 -8.51 1.95
CA SER A 203 -15.99 -9.47 2.99
C SER A 203 -14.95 -8.89 3.98
N PRO A 204 -14.97 -9.30 5.27
CA PRO A 204 -13.85 -9.09 6.15
C PRO A 204 -12.68 -10.02 5.80
N ILE A 205 -11.45 -9.53 5.90
CA ILE A 205 -10.26 -10.37 5.73
C ILE A 205 -9.32 -10.27 6.93
N ALA A 206 -8.74 -11.41 7.31
CA ALA A 206 -7.73 -11.48 8.37
C ALA A 206 -6.35 -11.71 7.76
N ILE A 207 -5.45 -10.73 7.90
CA ILE A 207 -4.09 -10.75 7.36
C ILE A 207 -3.07 -10.83 8.49
N ASP A 208 -2.10 -11.71 8.33
CA ASP A 208 -0.86 -11.76 9.13
C ASP A 208 0.30 -11.31 8.25
N ALA A 209 0.98 -10.25 8.66
CA ALA A 209 2.00 -9.60 7.85
C ALA A 209 3.11 -8.98 8.70
N ILE A 210 4.12 -8.44 8.03
CA ILE A 210 5.14 -7.59 8.63
C ILE A 210 4.87 -6.15 8.24
N ALA A 211 4.83 -5.27 9.25
CA ALA A 211 4.73 -3.82 9.07
C ALA A 211 6.01 -3.15 9.56
N THR A 212 6.38 -2.02 8.97
CA THR A 212 7.53 -1.23 9.42
C THR A 212 7.05 0.00 10.18
N VAL A 213 7.55 0.17 11.41
CA VAL A 213 7.28 1.36 12.22
C VAL A 213 8.33 2.42 11.94
N VAL A 214 7.89 3.61 11.54
CA VAL A 214 8.77 4.75 11.22
C VAL A 214 8.28 6.02 11.92
N PRO A 215 9.16 6.98 12.24
CA PRO A 215 8.74 8.28 12.77
C PRO A 215 7.99 9.10 11.70
N LYS A 216 7.06 9.98 12.11
CA LYS A 216 6.27 10.82 11.17
C LYS A 216 7.07 11.57 10.12
N VAL A 217 8.32 11.94 10.42
CA VAL A 217 9.18 12.69 9.48
C VAL A 217 9.55 11.89 8.23
N GLN A 218 9.46 10.57 8.30
CA GLN A 218 9.66 9.66 7.16
C GLN A 218 8.36 9.34 6.41
N MET A 219 7.21 9.74 6.94
CA MET A 219 5.91 9.50 6.29
C MET A 219 5.65 10.53 5.20
N PRO A 220 5.03 10.13 4.07
CA PRO A 220 4.51 11.07 3.09
C PRO A 220 3.63 12.11 3.75
N ASN A 221 3.90 13.39 3.46
CA ASN A 221 3.19 14.55 4.04
C ASN A 221 3.16 14.55 5.59
N GLN A 222 4.10 13.86 6.25
CA GLN A 222 4.11 13.67 7.71
C GLN A 222 2.83 13.04 8.27
N LEU A 223 2.19 12.16 7.48
CA LEU A 223 1.00 11.44 7.90
C LEU A 223 1.24 10.71 9.23
N VAL A 224 0.31 10.89 10.16
CA VAL A 224 0.17 10.04 11.36
C VAL A 224 -0.93 9.03 11.06
N GLY A 225 -0.55 7.80 10.73
CA GLY A 225 -1.49 6.81 10.21
C GLY A 225 -0.83 5.50 9.81
N ILE A 226 -1.56 4.70 9.04
CA ILE A 226 -1.07 3.46 8.44
C ILE A 226 -1.20 3.55 6.93
N LEU A 227 -0.10 3.31 6.21
CA LEU A 227 -0.11 3.01 4.78
C LEU A 227 -0.13 1.49 4.64
N PHE A 228 -1.27 0.94 4.20
CA PHE A 228 -1.41 -0.48 3.94
C PHE A 228 -0.88 -0.78 2.54
N GLY A 229 0.26 -1.46 2.47
CA GLY A 229 1.08 -1.57 1.26
C GLY A 229 1.09 -2.97 0.64
N GLN A 230 1.99 -3.15 -0.33
CA GLN A 230 2.10 -4.38 -1.12
C GLN A 230 2.62 -5.56 -0.33
N SER A 231 3.89 -5.52 0.08
CA SER A 231 4.60 -6.69 0.60
C SER A 231 3.88 -7.33 1.78
N SER A 232 3.62 -8.63 1.67
CA SER A 232 2.97 -9.46 2.69
C SER A 232 1.48 -9.14 2.92
N CYS A 233 0.90 -8.27 2.11
CA CYS A 233 -0.43 -7.68 2.31
C CYS A 233 -1.17 -7.68 0.97
N ILE A 234 -1.18 -6.56 0.24
CA ILE A 234 -1.91 -6.43 -1.03
C ILE A 234 -1.39 -7.42 -2.09
N ASP A 235 -0.10 -7.75 -2.07
CA ASP A 235 0.49 -8.71 -3.01
C ASP A 235 -0.02 -10.17 -2.84
N ARG A 236 -0.75 -10.44 -1.76
CA ARG A 236 -1.37 -11.75 -1.48
C ARG A 236 -2.87 -11.78 -1.77
N LEU A 237 -3.43 -10.70 -2.33
CA LEU A 237 -4.86 -10.54 -2.60
C LEU A 237 -5.12 -10.52 -4.10
N THR A 238 -6.11 -11.28 -4.54
CA THR A 238 -6.79 -11.04 -5.81
C THR A 238 -7.96 -10.10 -5.52
N LEU A 239 -7.98 -8.93 -6.16
CA LEU A 239 -8.99 -7.90 -5.87
C LEU A 239 -9.40 -7.09 -7.10
N ARG A 240 -10.57 -6.45 -6.99
CA ARG A 240 -11.08 -5.43 -7.91
C ARG A 240 -11.30 -4.13 -7.15
N MET A 241 -10.60 -3.08 -7.56
CA MET A 241 -10.85 -1.71 -7.10
C MET A 241 -11.77 -1.02 -8.10
N ILE A 242 -12.94 -0.57 -7.68
CA ILE A 242 -13.94 0.07 -8.53
C ILE A 242 -14.21 1.48 -8.00
N PRO A 243 -13.59 2.50 -8.60
CA PRO A 243 -13.82 3.87 -8.23
C PRO A 243 -15.26 4.34 -8.39
N ARG A 244 -15.65 5.31 -7.55
CA ARG A 244 -16.97 5.96 -7.59
C ARG A 244 -17.39 6.41 -9.00
N PRO A 245 -16.55 7.07 -9.83
CA PRO A 245 -16.96 7.46 -11.18
C PRO A 245 -17.41 6.29 -12.06
N ILE A 246 -16.80 5.11 -11.90
CA ILE A 246 -17.18 3.90 -12.64
C ILE A 246 -18.52 3.37 -12.12
N LEU A 247 -18.74 3.38 -10.81
CA LEU A 247 -20.01 2.95 -10.20
C LEU A 247 -21.18 3.84 -10.67
N LEU A 248 -20.99 5.16 -10.67
CA LEU A 248 -21.97 6.11 -11.23
C LEU A 248 -22.24 5.87 -12.71
N ALA A 249 -21.21 5.62 -13.51
CA ALA A 249 -21.36 5.32 -14.94
C ALA A 249 -22.12 4.01 -15.20
N LYS A 250 -22.09 3.07 -14.24
CA LYS A 250 -22.91 1.85 -14.25
C LYS A 250 -24.34 2.05 -13.74
N GLY A 251 -24.70 3.25 -13.30
CA GLY A 251 -26.01 3.58 -12.76
C GLY A 251 -26.20 3.19 -11.28
N GLU A 252 -25.11 2.92 -10.55
CA GLU A 252 -25.17 2.69 -9.11
C GLU A 252 -25.30 4.01 -8.34
N ASP A 253 -26.13 4.01 -7.29
CA ASP A 253 -26.22 5.12 -6.35
C ASP A 253 -25.11 5.01 -5.30
N ILE A 254 -24.21 5.99 -5.29
CA ILE A 254 -23.08 6.05 -4.37
C ILE A 254 -22.83 7.50 -3.93
N SER A 255 -22.91 7.70 -2.61
CA SER A 255 -22.65 8.97 -1.94
C SER A 255 -21.27 9.53 -2.31
N GLU A 256 -21.16 10.86 -2.34
CA GLU A 256 -19.89 11.54 -2.59
C GLU A 256 -18.84 11.24 -1.51
N GLU A 257 -19.26 10.86 -0.29
CA GLU A 257 -18.34 10.55 0.80
C GLU A 257 -17.43 9.34 0.54
N PHE A 258 -17.86 8.41 -0.32
CA PHE A 258 -17.12 7.19 -0.61
C PHE A 258 -16.16 7.35 -1.78
N TRP A 259 -15.00 6.71 -1.65
CA TRP A 259 -14.04 6.53 -2.73
C TRP A 259 -14.57 5.60 -3.82
N GLY A 260 -15.23 4.52 -3.43
CA GLY A 260 -15.68 3.44 -4.30
C GLY A 260 -15.71 2.10 -3.56
N ASP A 261 -15.54 1.02 -4.31
CA ASP A 261 -15.53 -0.34 -3.79
C ASP A 261 -14.14 -0.99 -3.92
N ILE A 262 -13.75 -1.79 -2.93
CA ILE A 262 -12.64 -2.74 -3.03
C ILE A 262 -13.21 -4.12 -2.73
N ILE A 263 -13.30 -4.94 -3.78
CA ILE A 263 -13.85 -6.29 -3.73
C ILE A 263 -12.69 -7.26 -3.73
N VAL A 264 -12.59 -8.10 -2.70
CA VAL A 264 -11.62 -9.20 -2.65
C VAL A 264 -12.24 -10.47 -3.25
N GLU A 265 -11.45 -11.18 -4.05
CA GLU A 265 -11.84 -12.42 -4.71
C GLU A 265 -11.16 -13.62 -4.08
N GLU A 266 -9.86 -13.50 -3.78
CA GLU A 266 -9.05 -14.55 -3.16
C GLU A 266 -7.98 -13.93 -2.26
N TYR A 267 -7.60 -14.65 -1.21
CA TYR A 267 -6.50 -14.29 -0.32
C TYR A 267 -5.66 -15.52 -0.02
N VAL A 268 -4.34 -15.39 -0.14
CA VAL A 268 -3.39 -16.42 0.26
C VAL A 268 -2.82 -16.07 1.64
N ASN A 269 -3.11 -16.88 2.67
CA ASN A 269 -2.58 -16.65 4.03
C ASN A 269 -1.07 -16.89 4.14
N VAL A 270 -0.49 -16.57 5.30
CA VAL A 270 0.95 -16.79 5.58
C VAL A 270 1.40 -18.25 5.46
N ASP A 271 0.47 -19.20 5.62
CA ASP A 271 0.68 -20.64 5.41
C ASP A 271 0.72 -21.02 3.91
N ASN A 272 0.51 -20.07 3.00
CA ASN A 272 0.42 -20.23 1.54
C ASN A 272 -0.83 -20.99 1.08
N GLU A 273 -1.91 -20.88 1.84
CA GLU A 273 -3.19 -21.49 1.54
C GLU A 273 -4.20 -20.43 1.12
N ILE A 274 -5.03 -20.74 0.12
CA ILE A 274 -6.15 -19.88 -0.25
C ILE A 274 -7.22 -20.00 0.85
N VAL A 275 -7.57 -18.87 1.46
CA VAL A 275 -8.56 -18.81 2.52
C VAL A 275 -9.94 -18.52 1.93
N PRO A 276 -10.99 -19.21 2.37
CA PRO A 276 -12.36 -18.84 2.00
C PRO A 276 -12.73 -17.47 2.58
N LEU A 277 -13.34 -16.63 1.76
CA LEU A 277 -13.76 -15.25 2.07
C LEU A 277 -15.25 -15.15 2.41
#